data_AF-A0A3A4K546-F1
#
_entry.id   AF-A0A3A4K546-F1
#
_cell.length_a   1.000
_cell.length_b   1.000
_cell.length_c   1.000
_cell.angle_alpha   90.00
_cell.angle_beta   90.00
_cell.angle_gamma   90.00
#
_symmetry.space_group_name_H-M   'P 1'
#
loop_
_entity.id
_entity.type
_entity.pdbx_description
1 polymer ?
#
loop_
_entity_poly.entity_id
_entity_poly.type
_entity_poly.pdbx_seq_one_letter_code
_entity_poly.pdbx_strand_id
1 'polypeptide(L)'
;MATKTTKNAKEKKTAKSAKATKAPKQTKAAKTAKAAKPAKEAKSAKPKKTTAKTPVQIVKDRFESKANLVNELAEKLERKEGESKADFVKRLTKVSCTKLLRLHKRAEEAEAAGGRRGLVETLHEYRRRTQSKKGDAKEDGTYKKHLEKKTIGALVDQYKVVRKRTRAKANG
;
A
#
# COMPACT_ATOMS: atom_id res chain seq x y z
N MET A 1 -4.97 -56.48 2.93
CA MET A 1 -4.12 -56.95 4.03
C MET A 1 -2.67 -56.54 3.78
N ALA A 2 -2.00 -56.08 4.83
CA ALA A 2 -0.54 -56.03 5.03
C ALA A 2 0.32 -55.06 4.18
N THR A 3 0.45 -53.81 4.63
CA THR A 3 1.69 -53.03 4.47
C THR A 3 2.68 -53.44 5.56
N LYS A 4 3.83 -53.99 5.15
CA LYS A 4 4.91 -54.41 6.06
C LYS A 4 5.76 -53.22 6.54
N THR A 5 5.93 -53.26 7.86
CA THR A 5 6.81 -52.61 8.84
C THR A 5 8.30 -52.50 8.49
N THR A 6 8.94 -51.39 8.87
CA THR A 6 10.24 -51.30 9.61
C THR A 6 10.44 -49.83 10.05
N LYS A 7 10.30 -49.45 11.33
CA LYS A 7 11.18 -49.67 12.51
C LYS A 7 12.48 -48.85 12.43
N ASN A 8 12.54 -47.73 13.16
CA ASN A 8 13.79 -47.34 13.82
C ASN A 8 13.50 -46.60 15.13
N ALA A 9 14.18 -47.05 16.18
CA ALA A 9 14.06 -46.61 17.57
C ALA A 9 15.46 -46.37 18.14
N LYS A 10 15.65 -45.24 18.82
CA LYS A 10 16.63 -45.01 19.91
C LYS A 10 16.40 -43.56 20.41
N GLU A 11 15.84 -43.28 21.59
CA GLU A 11 16.43 -43.38 22.95
C GLU A 11 17.87 -42.83 23.02
N LYS A 12 18.32 -42.01 23.97
CA LYS A 12 17.84 -41.55 25.30
C LYS A 12 18.88 -40.54 25.82
N LYS A 13 18.51 -39.72 26.82
CA LYS A 13 19.27 -39.20 28.00
C LYS A 13 18.99 -37.69 28.23
N THR A 14 18.25 -37.27 29.26
CA THR A 14 18.58 -37.17 30.72
C THR A 14 19.83 -36.32 30.97
N ALA A 15 19.96 -35.36 31.89
CA ALA A 15 19.20 -34.88 33.05
C ALA A 15 19.81 -33.47 33.41
N LYS A 16 19.07 -32.50 33.98
CA LYS A 16 18.98 -32.19 35.43
C LYS A 16 19.96 -31.11 35.96
N SER A 17 19.32 -30.01 36.41
CA SER A 17 19.54 -29.18 37.63
C SER A 17 20.76 -28.27 37.84
N ALA A 18 20.48 -26.99 38.15
CA ALA A 18 20.75 -26.24 39.41
C ALA A 18 20.52 -24.72 39.12
N LYS A 19 19.62 -23.95 39.74
CA LYS A 19 19.31 -23.55 41.14
C LYS A 19 20.22 -22.45 41.72
N ALA A 20 19.58 -21.27 41.91
CA ALA A 20 19.77 -20.21 42.92
C ALA A 20 20.98 -19.25 42.76
N THR A 21 20.86 -17.92 42.95
CA THR A 21 20.46 -17.27 44.21
C THR A 21 20.21 -15.74 44.09
N LYS A 22 19.29 -15.25 44.92
CA LYS A 22 19.24 -13.99 45.71
C LYS A 22 19.16 -12.58 45.07
N ALA A 23 18.03 -11.91 45.37
CA ALA A 23 17.90 -10.48 45.69
C ALA A 23 18.39 -10.18 47.13
N PRO A 24 18.71 -8.92 47.50
CA PRO A 24 17.71 -7.94 48.02
C PRO A 24 17.98 -6.48 47.57
N LYS A 25 16.99 -5.64 47.22
CA LYS A 25 16.10 -4.77 48.03
C LYS A 25 16.80 -3.71 48.90
N GLN A 26 16.35 -2.46 48.72
CA GLN A 26 16.23 -1.30 49.64
C GLN A 26 16.83 -0.02 49.00
N THR A 27 16.28 1.21 49.03
CA THR A 27 15.04 1.84 49.57
C THR A 27 15.07 3.33 49.17
N LYS A 28 13.88 3.95 49.03
CA LYS A 28 13.44 5.32 49.47
C LYS A 28 14.32 6.54 49.15
N ALA A 29 13.80 7.76 48.97
CA ALA A 29 12.48 8.38 48.81
C ALA A 29 12.74 9.91 48.68
N ALA A 30 11.70 10.63 48.24
CA ALA A 30 11.52 12.09 48.37
C ALA A 30 12.29 12.95 47.32
N LYS A 31 11.80 14.09 46.84
CA LYS A 31 10.73 14.97 47.33
C LYS A 31 10.32 15.95 46.21
N THR A 32 9.01 16.05 45.97
CA THR A 32 8.21 17.26 45.66
C THR A 32 8.66 18.28 44.59
N ALA A 33 7.82 18.37 43.56
CA ALA A 33 7.10 19.56 43.07
C ALA A 33 7.89 20.83 42.74
N LYS A 34 7.87 21.22 41.45
CA LYS A 34 7.54 22.60 41.07
C LYS A 34 7.18 22.73 39.58
N ALA A 35 6.17 23.58 39.35
CA ALA A 35 5.85 24.30 38.12
C ALA A 35 5.12 23.56 37.00
N ALA A 36 3.79 23.59 37.13
CA ALA A 36 2.90 23.87 36.01
C ALA A 36 3.27 25.18 35.27
N LYS A 37 2.81 25.23 34.02
CA LYS A 37 2.67 26.35 33.06
C LYS A 37 3.78 26.55 32.00
N PRO A 38 3.42 26.95 30.76
CA PRO A 38 2.09 26.86 30.13
C PRO A 38 2.11 26.21 28.74
N ALA A 39 0.96 25.65 28.39
CA ALA A 39 0.47 25.62 27.03
C ALA A 39 0.76 26.99 26.39
N LYS A 40 1.65 27.00 25.38
CA LYS A 40 1.86 28.17 24.56
C LYS A 40 0.59 28.34 23.72
N GLU A 41 -0.25 29.22 24.23
CA GLU A 41 -1.45 29.75 23.62
C GLU A 41 -1.29 29.92 22.11
N ALA A 42 -2.39 29.53 21.45
CA ALA A 42 -2.89 30.20 20.28
C ALA A 42 -2.57 31.70 20.33
N LYS A 43 -1.70 32.14 19.42
CA LYS A 43 -1.68 33.53 19.00
C LYS A 43 -1.60 33.60 17.49
N SER A 44 -2.51 34.41 16.95
CA SER A 44 -2.52 34.98 15.60
C SER A 44 -3.37 34.24 14.58
N ALA A 45 -4.69 34.48 14.67
CA ALA A 45 -5.53 34.65 13.50
C ALA A 45 -4.90 35.71 12.57
N LYS A 46 -4.53 35.27 11.36
CA LYS A 46 -4.47 36.08 10.13
C LYS A 46 -5.30 35.28 9.12
N PRO A 47 -6.15 35.90 8.27
CA PRO A 47 -7.00 35.16 7.36
C PRO A 47 -6.09 34.47 6.33
N LYS A 48 -5.75 33.20 6.59
CA LYS A 48 -4.88 32.43 5.71
C LYS A 48 -5.69 32.10 4.47
N LYS A 49 -5.48 32.90 3.41
CA LYS A 49 -5.53 32.49 2.01
C LYS A 49 -5.22 31.00 1.98
N THR A 50 -6.16 30.15 1.59
CA THR A 50 -6.09 28.69 1.77
C THR A 50 -4.84 28.14 1.08
N THR A 51 -3.70 28.14 1.77
CA THR A 51 -2.44 27.65 1.25
C THR A 51 -2.61 26.15 1.14
N ALA A 52 -2.68 25.65 -0.10
CA ALA A 52 -2.74 24.22 -0.34
C ALA A 52 -1.65 23.53 0.48
N LYS A 53 -2.04 22.51 1.26
CA LYS A 53 -1.10 21.76 2.10
C LYS A 53 0.06 21.26 1.23
N THR A 54 1.28 21.47 1.69
CA THR A 54 2.46 20.98 0.96
C THR A 54 2.49 19.45 0.96
N PRO A 55 3.13 18.80 -0.02
CA PRO A 55 3.21 17.34 -0.07
C PRO A 55 3.77 16.72 1.22
N VAL A 56 4.73 17.37 1.88
CA VAL A 56 5.29 16.89 3.14
C VAL A 56 4.27 17.00 4.28
N GLN A 57 3.50 18.09 4.35
CA GLN A 57 2.42 18.25 5.32
C GLN A 57 1.34 17.18 5.13
N ILE A 58 0.93 16.92 3.88
CA ILE A 58 -0.06 15.87 3.58
C ILE A 58 0.44 14.49 4.03
N VAL A 59 1.73 14.18 3.80
CA VAL A 59 2.31 12.90 4.23
C VAL A 59 2.29 12.78 5.75
N LYS A 60 2.67 13.83 6.48
CA LYS A 60 2.63 13.84 7.94
C LYS A 60 1.21 13.74 8.49
N ASP A 61 0.26 14.45 7.89
CA ASP A 61 -1.14 14.46 8.34
C ASP A 61 -1.85 13.12 8.11
N ARG A 62 -1.59 12.43 6.98
CA ARG A 62 -2.33 11.22 6.58
C ARG A 62 -1.61 9.91 6.91
N PHE A 63 -0.28 9.91 6.89
CA PHE A 63 0.54 8.70 6.99
C PHE A 63 1.55 8.77 8.14
N GLU A 64 1.56 9.87 8.92
CA GLU A 64 2.53 10.20 9.98
C GLU A 64 3.96 10.44 9.48
N SER A 65 4.47 9.57 8.59
CA SER A 65 5.83 9.61 8.06
C SER A 65 5.90 9.13 6.61
N LYS A 66 7.00 9.49 5.94
CA LYS A 66 7.29 9.00 4.58
C LYS A 66 7.49 7.48 4.56
N ALA A 67 8.08 6.91 5.62
CA ALA A 67 8.34 5.48 5.70
C ALA A 67 7.04 4.66 5.70
N ASN A 68 6.04 5.13 6.45
CA ASN A 68 4.71 4.49 6.50
C ASN A 68 4.03 4.50 5.12
N LEU A 69 4.02 5.66 4.45
CA LEU A 69 3.50 5.76 3.08
C LEU A 69 4.22 4.81 2.10
N VAL A 70 5.54 4.64 2.25
CA VAL A 70 6.30 3.70 1.42
C VAL A 70 5.90 2.25 1.73
N ASN A 71 5.68 1.90 2.99
CA ASN A 71 5.26 0.55 3.38
C ASN A 71 3.87 0.21 2.83
N GLU A 72 2.90 1.13 2.96
CA GLU A 72 1.57 0.95 2.37
C GLU A 72 1.63 0.80 0.84
N LEU A 73 2.44 1.63 0.17
CA LEU A 73 2.64 1.51 -1.27
C LEU A 73 3.33 0.20 -1.67
N ALA A 74 4.21 -0.34 -0.82
CA ALA A 74 4.89 -1.60 -1.07
C ALA A 74 3.95 -2.82 -1.04
N GLU A 75 2.79 -2.68 -0.39
CA GLU A 75 1.75 -3.72 -0.33
C GLU A 75 0.75 -3.60 -1.49
N LYS A 76 0.45 -2.37 -1.92
CA LYS A 76 -0.53 -2.11 -2.98
C LYS A 76 0.03 -2.16 -4.40
N LEU A 77 1.32 -1.83 -4.57
CA LEU A 77 1.93 -1.74 -5.89
C LEU A 77 2.60 -3.05 -6.31
N GLU A 78 2.54 -3.28 -7.62
CA GLU A 78 3.25 -4.38 -8.26
C GLU A 78 4.77 -4.12 -8.25
N ARG A 79 5.50 -5.12 -7.80
CA ARG A 79 6.96 -5.15 -7.87
C ARG A 79 7.41 -5.43 -9.30
N LYS A 80 8.61 -4.96 -9.63
CA LYS A 80 9.23 -5.34 -10.90
C LYS A 80 9.59 -6.83 -10.87
N GLU A 81 9.51 -7.52 -12.01
CA GLU A 81 9.96 -8.91 -12.12
C GLU A 81 11.40 -9.07 -11.61
N GLY A 82 11.61 -10.00 -10.68
CA GLY A 82 12.90 -10.26 -10.05
C GLY A 82 13.32 -9.32 -8.91
N GLU A 83 12.53 -8.30 -8.56
CA GLU A 83 12.87 -7.37 -7.47
C GLU A 83 12.36 -7.88 -6.10
N SER A 84 13.25 -7.88 -5.09
CA SER A 84 12.87 -8.21 -3.71
C SER A 84 11.99 -7.11 -3.10
N LYS A 85 11.18 -7.43 -2.07
CA LYS A 85 10.38 -6.41 -1.35
C LYS A 85 11.29 -5.34 -0.73
N ALA A 86 12.46 -5.72 -0.24
CA ALA A 86 13.42 -4.80 0.35
C ALA A 86 13.97 -3.80 -0.68
N ASP A 87 14.33 -4.26 -1.88
CA ASP A 87 14.86 -3.37 -2.92
C ASP A 87 13.78 -2.45 -3.49
N PHE A 88 12.55 -2.95 -3.59
CA PHE A 88 11.40 -2.13 -3.96
C PHE A 88 11.16 -0.99 -2.95
N VAL A 89 11.19 -1.30 -1.66
CA VAL A 89 11.08 -0.30 -0.58
C VAL A 89 12.23 0.70 -0.66
N LYS A 90 13.49 0.25 -0.83
CA LYS A 90 14.66 1.14 -1.01
C LYS A 90 14.50 2.08 -2.21
N ARG A 91 13.85 1.61 -3.29
CA ARG A 91 13.58 2.45 -4.47
C ARG A 91 12.50 3.48 -4.17
N LEU A 92 11.42 3.09 -3.48
CA LEU A 92 10.34 3.98 -3.07
C LEU A 92 10.80 5.05 -2.07
N THR A 93 11.71 4.74 -1.15
CA THR A 93 12.25 5.76 -0.22
C THR A 93 13.04 6.86 -0.92
N LYS A 94 13.64 6.58 -2.08
CA LYS A 94 14.33 7.59 -2.92
C LYS A 94 13.35 8.49 -3.68
N VAL A 95 12.08 8.11 -3.80
CA VAL A 95 11.06 8.88 -4.51
C VAL A 95 10.61 10.08 -3.66
N SER A 96 10.34 11.23 -4.29
CA SER A 96 9.82 12.43 -3.62
C SER A 96 8.42 12.21 -3.03
N CYS A 97 8.06 12.86 -1.92
CA CYS A 97 6.73 12.78 -1.31
C CYS A 97 5.60 13.08 -2.30
N THR A 98 5.77 14.07 -3.19
CA THR A 98 4.79 14.39 -4.24
C THR A 98 4.47 13.20 -5.15
N LYS A 99 5.50 12.46 -5.57
CA LYS A 99 5.34 11.28 -6.42
C LYS A 99 4.73 10.11 -5.64
N LEU A 100 5.11 9.91 -4.37
CA LEU A 100 4.50 8.88 -3.51
C LEU A 100 3.01 9.13 -3.33
N LEU A 101 2.59 10.37 -3.08
CA LEU A 101 1.16 10.72 -3.00
C LEU A 101 0.42 10.48 -4.33
N ARG A 102 1.06 10.73 -5.48
CA ARG A 102 0.48 10.41 -6.79
C ARG A 102 0.34 8.90 -7.02
N LEU A 103 1.34 8.12 -6.59
CA LEU A 103 1.28 6.66 -6.63
C LEU A 103 0.17 6.12 -5.74
N HIS A 104 0.03 6.67 -4.53
CA HIS A 104 -1.02 6.29 -3.60
C HIS A 104 -2.41 6.55 -4.17
N LYS A 105 -2.63 7.75 -4.71
CA LYS A 105 -3.89 8.09 -5.39
C LYS A 105 -4.21 7.13 -6.55
N ARG A 106 -3.20 6.73 -7.33
CA ARG A 106 -3.38 5.76 -8.42
C ARG A 106 -3.71 4.36 -7.90
N ALA A 107 -3.12 3.96 -6.78
CA ALA A 107 -3.45 2.71 -6.12
C ALA A 107 -4.89 2.73 -5.58
N GLU A 108 -5.30 3.80 -4.90
CA GLU A 108 -6.70 4.01 -4.44
C GLU A 108 -7.67 3.99 -5.63
N GLU A 109 -7.35 4.65 -6.74
CA GLU A 109 -8.17 4.65 -7.95
C GLU A 109 -8.27 3.26 -8.59
N ALA A 110 -7.20 2.47 -8.54
CA ALA A 110 -7.22 1.10 -9.01
C ALA A 110 -8.08 0.21 -8.11
N GLU A 111 -7.95 0.33 -6.78
CA GLU A 111 -8.78 -0.37 -5.80
C GLU A 111 -10.27 -0.04 -6.00
N ALA A 112 -10.60 1.25 -6.16
CA ALA A 112 -11.97 1.71 -6.41
C ALA A 112 -12.56 1.17 -7.73
N ALA A 113 -11.72 0.78 -8.69
CA ALA A 113 -12.13 0.18 -9.96
C ALA A 113 -12.15 -1.36 -9.91
N GLY A 114 -12.03 -2.00 -8.74
CA GLY A 114 -11.97 -3.45 -8.59
C GLY A 114 -10.56 -4.03 -8.75
N GLY A 115 -9.54 -3.22 -8.48
CA GLY A 115 -8.14 -3.58 -8.63
C GLY A 115 -7.71 -3.71 -10.10
N ARG A 116 -6.56 -4.38 -10.32
CA ARG A 116 -6.04 -4.58 -11.68
C ARG A 116 -7.00 -5.35 -12.58
N ARG A 117 -7.65 -6.39 -12.05
CA ARG A 117 -8.61 -7.20 -12.81
C ARG A 117 -9.81 -6.38 -13.26
N GLY A 118 -10.42 -5.60 -12.36
CA GLY A 118 -11.56 -4.73 -12.69
C GLY A 118 -11.21 -3.64 -13.70
N LEU A 119 -9.98 -3.07 -13.63
CA LEU A 119 -9.50 -2.14 -14.66
C LEU A 119 -9.40 -2.79 -16.04
N VAL A 120 -8.80 -4.00 -16.13
CA VAL A 120 -8.65 -4.74 -17.39
C VAL A 120 -10.02 -5.09 -17.96
N GLU A 121 -10.94 -5.58 -17.13
CA GLU A 121 -12.29 -5.96 -17.52
C GLU A 121 -13.10 -4.76 -18.03
N THR A 122 -13.14 -3.67 -17.28
CA THR A 122 -13.88 -2.46 -17.71
C THR A 122 -13.35 -1.90 -19.05
N LEU A 123 -12.03 -1.92 -19.23
CA LEU A 123 -11.39 -1.47 -20.48
C LEU A 123 -11.70 -2.42 -21.64
N HIS A 124 -11.70 -3.73 -21.38
CA HIS A 124 -12.03 -4.75 -22.36
C HIS A 124 -13.49 -4.63 -22.81
N GLU A 125 -14.43 -4.53 -21.88
CA GLU A 125 -15.85 -4.35 -22.15
C GLU A 125 -16.14 -3.06 -22.93
N TYR A 126 -15.52 -1.94 -22.53
CA TYR A 126 -15.68 -0.68 -23.25
C TYR A 126 -15.18 -0.79 -24.69
N ARG A 127 -14.04 -1.47 -24.91
CA ARG A 127 -13.50 -1.66 -26.26
C ARG A 127 -14.40 -2.59 -27.08
N ARG A 128 -14.88 -3.70 -26.52
CA ARG A 128 -15.85 -4.60 -27.17
C ARG A 128 -17.09 -3.82 -27.61
N ARG A 129 -17.72 -3.07 -26.70
CA ARG A 129 -18.93 -2.27 -27.00
C ARG A 129 -18.71 -1.23 -28.10
N THR A 130 -17.51 -0.65 -28.18
CA THR A 130 -17.20 0.40 -29.17
C THR A 130 -16.72 -0.14 -30.51
N GLN A 131 -16.07 -1.31 -30.55
CA GLN A 131 -15.59 -1.94 -31.78
C GLN A 131 -16.64 -2.86 -32.43
N SER A 132 -17.53 -3.51 -31.66
CA SER A 132 -18.68 -4.22 -32.24
C SER A 132 -19.59 -3.28 -33.06
N LYS A 133 -19.62 -1.98 -32.74
CA LYS A 133 -20.34 -0.97 -33.55
C LYS A 133 -19.62 -0.57 -34.85
N LYS A 134 -18.34 -0.91 -35.02
CA LYS A 134 -17.51 -0.48 -36.17
C LYS A 134 -17.17 -1.60 -37.15
N GLY A 135 -17.66 -2.83 -36.96
CA GLY A 135 -17.44 -3.96 -37.88
C GLY A 135 -16.08 -4.67 -37.73
N ASP A 136 -15.13 -4.10 -36.98
CA ASP A 136 -13.81 -4.69 -36.75
C ASP A 136 -13.73 -5.47 -35.42
N ALA A 137 -14.38 -6.63 -35.36
CA ALA A 137 -14.29 -7.55 -34.22
C ALA A 137 -13.01 -8.41 -34.30
N LYS A 138 -11.83 -7.79 -34.27
CA LYS A 138 -10.57 -8.56 -34.20
C LYS A 138 -10.19 -8.89 -32.75
N GLU A 139 -10.31 -10.17 -32.45
CA GLU A 139 -9.69 -10.91 -31.34
C GLU A 139 -9.73 -10.23 -29.96
N ASP A 140 -10.89 -10.30 -29.31
CA ASP A 140 -11.06 -9.91 -27.90
C ASP A 140 -10.00 -10.51 -26.96
N GLY A 141 -9.50 -11.70 -27.27
CA GLY A 141 -8.46 -12.38 -26.50
C GLY A 141 -7.10 -11.69 -26.53
N THR A 142 -6.67 -11.12 -27.67
CA THR A 142 -5.35 -10.49 -27.79
C THR A 142 -5.31 -9.13 -27.11
N TYR A 143 -6.41 -8.38 -27.13
CA TYR A 143 -6.47 -7.10 -26.43
C TYR A 143 -6.43 -7.26 -24.90
N LYS A 144 -7.19 -8.21 -24.34
CA LYS A 144 -7.18 -8.47 -22.90
C LYS A 144 -5.77 -8.84 -22.43
N LYS A 145 -5.11 -9.76 -23.15
CA LYS A 145 -3.70 -10.12 -22.90
C LYS A 145 -2.75 -8.92 -22.97
N HIS A 146 -2.99 -7.96 -23.87
CA HIS A 146 -2.19 -6.75 -23.94
C HIS A 146 -2.42 -5.82 -22.75
N LEU A 147 -3.65 -5.72 -22.22
CA LEU A 147 -3.95 -4.97 -21.00
C LEU A 147 -3.30 -5.61 -19.75
N GLU A 148 -3.28 -6.94 -19.68
CA GLU A 148 -2.62 -7.68 -18.60
C GLU A 148 -1.09 -7.50 -18.56
N LYS A 149 -0.47 -7.04 -19.66
CA LYS A 149 0.96 -6.67 -19.68
C LYS A 149 1.22 -5.24 -19.21
N LYS A 150 0.18 -4.41 -19.11
CA LYS A 150 0.33 -3.01 -18.70
C LYS A 150 0.42 -2.89 -17.19
N THR A 151 1.16 -1.87 -16.76
CA THR A 151 1.23 -1.47 -15.35
C THR A 151 -0.10 -0.89 -14.89
N ILE A 152 -0.38 -0.99 -13.60
CA ILE A 152 -1.57 -0.39 -12.96
C ILE A 152 -1.71 1.09 -13.34
N GLY A 153 -0.60 1.85 -13.36
CA GLY A 153 -0.64 3.26 -13.73
C GLY A 153 -1.18 3.51 -15.15
N ALA A 154 -0.73 2.72 -16.13
CA ALA A 154 -1.21 2.84 -17.50
C ALA A 154 -2.68 2.42 -17.63
N LEU A 155 -3.11 1.40 -16.88
CA LEU A 155 -4.51 0.95 -16.84
C LEU A 155 -5.43 2.03 -16.25
N VAL A 156 -5.03 2.65 -15.13
CA VAL A 156 -5.78 3.75 -14.51
C VAL A 156 -5.92 4.95 -15.45
N ASP A 157 -4.84 5.33 -16.13
CA ASP A 157 -4.87 6.46 -17.07
C ASP A 157 -5.84 6.17 -18.24
N GLN A 158 -5.86 4.93 -18.78
CA GLN A 158 -6.84 4.52 -19.79
C GLN A 158 -8.27 4.48 -19.25
N TYR A 159 -8.46 3.94 -18.05
CA TYR A 159 -9.77 3.85 -17.39
C TYR A 159 -10.39 5.24 -17.19
N LYS A 160 -9.59 6.25 -16.82
CA LYS A 160 -10.06 7.64 -16.70
C LYS A 160 -10.59 8.19 -18.02
N VAL A 161 -9.91 7.92 -19.13
CA VAL A 161 -10.36 8.36 -20.46
C VAL A 161 -11.69 7.69 -20.81
N VAL A 162 -11.80 6.38 -20.58
CA VAL A 162 -13.02 5.62 -20.79
C VAL A 162 -14.17 6.18 -19.93
N ARG A 163 -13.94 6.37 -18.63
CA ARG A 163 -14.94 6.91 -17.69
C ARG A 163 -15.42 8.31 -18.06
N LYS A 164 -14.53 9.17 -18.56
CA LYS A 164 -14.92 10.49 -19.08
C LYS A 164 -15.80 10.38 -20.32
N ARG A 165 -15.48 9.48 -21.25
CA ARG A 165 -16.25 9.26 -22.47
C ARG A 165 -17.62 8.64 -22.19
N THR A 166 -17.71 7.69 -21.25
CA THR A 166 -18.99 7.10 -20.86
C THR A 166 -19.90 8.13 -20.19
N ARG A 167 -19.35 8.98 -19.31
CA ARG A 167 -20.11 10.07 -18.68
C ARG A 167 -20.57 11.12 -19.70
N ALA A 168 -19.73 11.51 -20.65
CA ALA A 168 -20.11 12.47 -21.69
C ALA A 168 -21.27 11.95 -22.56
N LYS A 169 -21.27 10.66 -22.90
CA LYS A 169 -22.34 10.01 -23.66
C LYS A 169 -23.64 9.79 -22.88
N ALA A 170 -23.59 9.84 -21.55
CA ALA A 170 -24.79 9.71 -20.72
C ALA A 170 -25.51 11.05 -20.53
N ASN A 171 -24.82 12.16 -20.78
CA ASN A 171 -25.31 13.52 -20.54
C ASN A 171 -25.66 14.30 -21.82
N GLY A 172 -25.51 13.69 -23.00
CA GLY A 172 -25.83 14.28 -24.30
C GLY A 172 -26.57 13.27 -25.15
#